data_AF-A0A7V2H8W2-F1
#
_entry.id   AF-A0A7V2H8W2-F1
#
_cell.length_a   1.000
_cell.length_b   1.000
_cell.length_c   1.000
_cell.angle_alpha   90.00
_cell.angle_beta   90.00
_cell.angle_gamma   90.00
#
_symmetry.space_group_name_H-M   'P 1'
#
loop_
_entity.id
_entity.type
_entity.pdbx_description
1 polymer ?
#
loop_
_entity_poly.entity_id
_entity_poly.type
_entity_poly.pdbx_seq_one_letter_code
_entity_poly.pdbx_strand_id
1 'polypeptide(L)'
;MGCGAPPAVDNPQPGTPPTPAPIDRSADGPRLRAVNLNAPTGPLSQQTQVELAGARNEVVSFAVQVAQLPAVNPRQAVMLRLTNLAAVQGQHTIDPAGYQAYQILPMPIDVNRAGFVRHTGLPGDRTTLPRALLPMQIDKGTVNLSAARNPAQPTDPKGIGQGSGQPLTFWFDVRIPPETPPGEYRANVEIVQTARDGPLSVVPLKLVVHNFVLPDERHLMMVGQIAWDDLVRLFPDRFEAVRPARLTRTNPAFEGPVATLDQLARLAAEHRVAVNFTRLQPVVKWPAGRPPEINWRDYDSLVAPWLGGQMLPDNVPLLFWPLPTPDYLHTYDANSRGEYLTQAAAHFDQLDWMTRSATPIGTQVAGRATAEESLRYSADAQRTLALHPRMRVMLPLQEDQLQLADESRPQMLAPDNVARLIAAAPPLVFASPLQRLPDGVKRPALWLRGDLTDAASAGLTPYVGAGGDEHDVRLWAWLAFLRNATIIQWPGVLPRAD
;
A
#
# COMPACT_ATOMS: atom_id res chain seq x y z
N MET A 1 30.68 -44.63 8.46
CA MET A 1 29.93 -44.66 9.74
C MET A 1 30.88 -44.19 10.83
N GLY A 2 30.83 -42.91 11.19
CA GLY A 2 31.62 -42.34 12.28
C GLY A 2 30.69 -41.94 13.42
N CYS A 3 30.90 -42.51 14.60
CA CYS A 3 30.17 -42.15 15.81
C CYS A 3 30.57 -40.73 16.23
N GLY A 4 29.66 -39.76 16.07
CA GLY A 4 29.82 -38.40 16.55
C GLY A 4 29.68 -38.33 18.06
N ALA A 5 30.60 -37.60 18.70
CA ALA A 5 30.57 -37.33 20.14
C ALA A 5 29.30 -36.53 20.54
N PRO A 6 28.76 -36.74 21.75
CA PRO A 6 27.59 -36.01 22.23
C PRO A 6 27.91 -34.52 22.43
N PRO A 7 26.96 -33.61 22.13
CA PRO A 7 27.14 -32.18 22.35
C PRO A 7 27.31 -31.88 23.84
N ALA A 8 28.19 -30.92 24.13
CA ALA A 8 28.45 -30.45 25.48
C ALA A 8 27.18 -29.87 26.12
N VAL A 9 26.98 -30.18 27.39
CA VAL A 9 25.87 -29.67 28.21
C VAL A 9 26.08 -28.17 28.43
N ASP A 10 25.17 -27.35 27.88
CA ASP A 10 25.17 -25.91 28.09
C ASP A 10 24.96 -25.57 29.58
N ASN A 11 25.87 -24.78 30.13
CA ASN A 11 25.71 -24.19 31.46
C ASN A 11 24.50 -23.23 31.47
N PRO A 12 23.66 -23.22 32.52
CA PRO A 12 22.51 -22.34 32.60
C PRO A 12 22.96 -20.87 32.53
N GLN A 13 22.46 -20.15 31.52
CA GLN A 13 22.69 -18.71 31.41
C GLN A 13 22.17 -18.00 32.68
N PRO A 14 22.89 -16.99 33.19
CA PRO A 14 22.44 -16.17 34.32
C PRO A 14 21.04 -15.61 34.04
N GLY A 15 20.14 -15.79 35.02
CA GLY A 15 18.70 -15.58 34.87
C GLY A 15 18.34 -14.22 34.28
N THR A 16 17.56 -14.24 33.20
CA THR A 16 16.99 -13.04 32.60
C THR A 16 16.14 -12.31 33.66
N PRO A 17 16.35 -11.00 33.89
CA PRO A 17 15.54 -10.26 34.85
C PRO A 17 14.06 -10.38 34.49
N PRO A 18 13.16 -10.55 35.48
CA PRO A 18 11.74 -10.80 35.24
C PRO A 18 11.14 -9.65 34.43
N THR A 19 10.41 -10.00 33.38
CA THR A 19 9.65 -9.05 32.58
C THR A 19 8.62 -8.35 33.46
N PRO A 20 8.62 -7.00 33.52
CA PRO A 20 7.60 -6.29 34.30
C PRO A 20 6.22 -6.62 33.74
N ALA A 21 5.30 -7.05 34.59
CA ALA A 21 3.91 -7.22 34.21
C ALA A 21 3.26 -5.85 33.94
N PRO A 22 2.26 -5.77 33.05
CA PRO A 22 1.47 -4.55 32.89
C PRO A 22 0.88 -4.10 34.23
N ILE A 23 0.92 -2.79 34.49
CA ILE A 23 0.45 -2.21 35.74
C ILE A 23 -0.83 -1.42 35.45
N ASP A 24 -1.98 -1.95 35.87
CA ASP A 24 -3.23 -1.20 35.99
C ASP A 24 -3.41 -0.77 37.45
N ARG A 25 -3.22 0.52 37.76
CA ARG A 25 -3.21 1.01 39.15
C ARG A 25 -4.59 1.07 39.82
N SER A 26 -5.68 0.99 39.05
CA SER A 26 -7.04 1.06 39.57
C SER A 26 -7.98 0.19 38.75
N ALA A 27 -8.89 -0.51 39.43
CA ALA A 27 -9.96 -1.27 38.77
C ALA A 27 -10.90 -0.36 37.96
N ASP A 28 -11.06 0.91 38.35
CA ASP A 28 -11.97 1.86 37.71
C ASP A 28 -11.25 2.96 36.92
N GLY A 29 -9.92 2.88 36.80
CA GLY A 29 -9.10 3.88 36.12
C GLY A 29 -8.91 3.63 34.63
N PRO A 30 -8.31 4.58 33.89
CA PRO A 30 -7.88 4.36 32.52
C PRO A 30 -7.03 3.10 32.38
N ARG A 31 -7.38 2.26 31.40
CA ARG A 31 -6.68 1.01 31.13
C ARG A 31 -5.98 1.07 29.78
N LEU A 32 -4.75 0.58 29.75
CA LEU A 32 -3.96 0.44 28.54
C LEU A 32 -3.65 -1.04 28.29
N ARG A 33 -3.88 -1.51 27.06
CA ARG A 33 -3.61 -2.90 26.68
C ARG A 33 -2.97 -2.97 25.31
N ALA A 34 -2.00 -3.88 25.13
CA ALA A 34 -1.57 -4.28 23.80
C ALA A 34 -2.75 -4.94 23.06
N VAL A 35 -2.88 -4.70 21.75
CA VAL A 35 -3.89 -5.38 20.93
C VAL A 35 -3.28 -6.00 19.69
N ASN A 36 -3.71 -7.22 19.40
CA ASN A 36 -3.40 -7.90 18.16
C ASN A 36 -4.54 -7.66 17.16
N LEU A 37 -4.20 -7.05 16.03
CA LEU A 37 -5.13 -6.72 14.94
C LEU A 37 -5.14 -7.75 13.81
N ASN A 38 -4.35 -8.82 13.92
CA ASN A 38 -4.37 -9.92 12.95
C ASN A 38 -5.62 -10.80 13.08
N ALA A 39 -6.48 -10.56 14.08
CA ALA A 39 -7.76 -11.26 14.18
C ALA A 39 -8.81 -10.55 13.30
N PRO A 40 -9.37 -11.25 12.29
CA PRO A 40 -10.36 -10.65 11.38
C PRO A 40 -11.64 -10.25 12.13
N THR A 41 -11.89 -10.87 13.29
CA THR A 41 -13.02 -10.56 14.16
C THR A 41 -12.85 -9.26 14.95
N GLY A 42 -11.75 -8.54 14.81
CA GLY A 42 -11.48 -7.33 15.57
C GLY A 42 -10.42 -7.51 16.64
N PRO A 43 -10.05 -6.42 17.34
CA PRO A 43 -8.85 -6.38 18.16
C PRO A 43 -8.90 -7.39 19.32
N LEU A 44 -7.88 -8.24 19.42
CA LEU A 44 -7.70 -9.13 20.56
C LEU A 44 -6.77 -8.47 21.57
N SER A 45 -7.28 -8.13 22.74
CA SER A 45 -6.43 -7.63 23.83
C SER A 45 -5.47 -8.71 24.30
N GLN A 46 -4.18 -8.36 24.36
CA GLN A 46 -3.14 -9.17 24.97
C GLN A 46 -2.90 -8.63 26.39
N GLN A 47 -2.78 -9.54 27.36
CA GLN A 47 -2.47 -9.18 28.75
C GLN A 47 -0.96 -9.00 28.99
N THR A 48 -0.15 -9.09 27.94
CA THR A 48 1.31 -9.14 28.02
C THR A 48 1.93 -7.86 27.46
N GLN A 49 3.26 -7.77 27.55
CA GLN A 49 4.05 -6.76 26.87
C GLN A 49 3.87 -6.81 25.33
N VAL A 50 4.19 -5.70 24.67
CA VAL A 50 4.39 -5.65 23.22
C VAL A 50 5.80 -6.16 22.90
N GLU A 51 5.90 -7.12 21.99
CA GLU A 51 7.18 -7.66 21.52
C GLU A 51 7.33 -7.42 20.01
N LEU A 52 8.41 -6.76 19.63
CA LEU A 52 8.75 -6.45 18.25
C LEU A 52 10.17 -6.93 17.94
N ALA A 53 10.39 -7.24 16.67
CA ALA A 53 11.70 -7.46 16.11
C ALA A 53 11.76 -6.79 14.74
N GLY A 54 12.90 -6.18 14.42
CA GLY A 54 13.08 -5.47 13.16
C GLY A 54 14.55 -5.30 12.81
N ALA A 55 14.81 -5.06 11.54
CA ALA A 55 16.11 -4.71 10.99
C ALA A 55 16.38 -3.21 11.13
N ARG A 56 17.63 -2.82 10.91
CA ARG A 56 17.98 -1.40 10.77
C ARG A 56 17.37 -0.87 9.48
N ASN A 57 16.91 0.38 9.49
CA ASN A 57 16.15 1.01 8.41
C ASN A 57 14.76 0.39 8.15
N GLU A 58 14.22 -0.38 9.10
CA GLU A 58 12.85 -0.90 9.05
C GLU A 58 11.88 0.00 9.84
N VAL A 59 10.60 -0.03 9.47
CA VAL A 59 9.51 0.48 10.30
C VAL A 59 8.77 -0.72 10.86
N VAL A 60 8.75 -0.83 12.18
CA VAL A 60 7.99 -1.86 12.89
C VAL A 60 6.76 -1.24 13.54
N SER A 61 5.69 -2.00 13.67
CA SER A 61 4.41 -1.46 14.10
C SER A 61 3.75 -2.30 15.18
N PHE A 62 2.98 -1.64 16.03
CA PHE A 62 2.16 -2.29 17.04
C PHE A 62 0.90 -1.48 17.31
N ALA A 63 -0.06 -2.09 18.01
CA ALA A 63 -1.28 -1.42 18.40
C ALA A 63 -1.57 -1.56 19.89
N VAL A 64 -2.18 -0.52 20.45
CA VAL A 64 -2.65 -0.48 21.84
C VAL A 64 -4.10 0.00 21.88
N GLN A 65 -4.82 -0.42 22.91
CA GLN A 65 -6.16 0.03 23.20
C GLN A 65 -6.19 0.75 24.54
N VAL A 66 -6.87 1.88 24.55
CA VAL A 66 -7.11 2.74 25.70
C VAL A 66 -8.59 2.69 26.04
N ALA A 67 -8.93 2.27 27.25
CA ALA A 67 -10.31 2.16 27.73
C ALA A 67 -10.50 2.93 29.05
N GLN A 68 -11.77 3.14 29.43
CA GLN A 68 -12.15 3.77 30.70
C GLN A 68 -11.54 5.17 30.90
N LEU A 69 -11.45 5.95 29.82
CA LEU A 69 -10.97 7.33 29.92
C LEU A 69 -12.00 8.22 30.63
N PRO A 70 -11.56 9.08 31.58
CA PRO A 70 -12.45 10.05 32.19
C PRO A 70 -12.94 11.05 31.14
N ALA A 71 -14.09 11.68 31.41
CA ALA A 71 -14.56 12.80 30.59
C ALA A 71 -13.48 13.89 30.47
N VAL A 72 -13.49 14.61 29.34
CA VAL A 72 -12.52 15.66 29.07
C VAL A 72 -12.55 16.71 30.18
N ASN A 73 -11.41 16.94 30.83
CA ASN A 73 -11.24 18.00 31.81
C ASN A 73 -10.11 18.92 31.33
N PRO A 74 -10.38 20.20 31.02
CA PRO A 74 -9.38 21.14 30.51
C PRO A 74 -8.18 21.34 31.46
N ARG A 75 -8.39 21.11 32.77
CA ARG A 75 -7.34 21.25 33.79
C ARG A 75 -6.48 19.99 33.94
N GLN A 76 -6.90 18.88 33.34
CA GLN A 76 -6.29 17.58 33.51
C GLN A 76 -6.27 16.84 32.17
N ALA A 77 -5.34 17.24 31.30
CA ALA A 77 -5.13 16.54 30.04
C ALA A 77 -4.62 15.11 30.31
N VAL A 78 -5.21 14.14 29.61
CA VAL A 78 -4.77 12.75 29.60
C VAL A 78 -4.04 12.53 28.28
N MET A 79 -2.81 12.02 28.37
CA MET A 79 -1.96 11.78 27.21
C MET A 79 -1.55 10.32 27.16
N LEU A 80 -1.32 9.82 25.95
CA LEU A 80 -0.69 8.54 25.69
C LEU A 80 0.79 8.81 25.37
N ARG A 81 1.70 8.32 26.20
CA ARG A 81 3.14 8.56 26.09
C ARG A 81 3.85 7.27 25.71
N LEU A 82 4.61 7.29 24.64
CA LEU A 82 5.62 6.28 24.32
C LEU A 82 6.98 6.81 24.78
N THR A 83 7.59 6.16 25.77
CA THR A 83 8.93 6.54 26.25
C THR A 83 10.01 6.17 25.23
N ASN A 84 11.19 6.77 25.35
CA ASN A 84 12.32 6.46 24.47
C ASN A 84 12.65 4.97 24.57
N LEU A 85 12.80 4.32 23.42
CA LEU A 85 13.38 2.99 23.31
C LEU A 85 14.86 3.06 23.67
N ALA A 86 15.20 2.62 24.88
CA ALA A 86 16.57 2.60 25.39
C ALA A 86 17.18 1.20 25.24
N ALA A 87 18.41 1.14 24.74
CA ALA A 87 19.16 -0.10 24.66
C ALA A 87 19.36 -0.69 26.05
N VAL A 88 19.14 -1.99 26.20
CA VAL A 88 19.41 -2.72 27.45
C VAL A 88 20.91 -2.75 27.74
N GLN A 89 21.73 -2.74 26.68
CA GLN A 89 23.18 -2.68 26.76
C GLN A 89 23.67 -1.41 26.07
N GLY A 90 24.35 -0.54 26.83
CA GLY A 90 24.87 0.74 26.32
C GLY A 90 23.97 1.94 26.61
N GLN A 91 24.30 3.09 26.00
CA GLN A 91 23.59 4.37 26.18
C GLN A 91 22.80 4.80 24.95
N HIS A 92 22.59 3.91 23.98
CA HIS A 92 21.88 4.23 22.76
C HIS A 92 20.37 4.25 22.97
N THR A 93 19.71 5.23 22.38
CA THR A 93 18.25 5.36 22.38
C THR A 93 17.73 5.61 20.97
N ILE A 94 16.57 5.06 20.63
CA ILE A 94 15.85 5.44 19.41
C ILE A 94 14.95 6.64 19.75
N ASP A 95 15.19 7.77 19.09
CA ASP A 95 14.51 9.04 19.33
C ASP A 95 13.00 8.95 19.02
N PRO A 96 12.11 9.45 19.90
CA PRO A 96 10.68 9.58 19.61
C PRO A 96 10.30 10.38 18.37
N ALA A 97 11.21 11.21 17.84
CA ALA A 97 11.02 11.88 16.55
C ALA A 97 10.80 10.89 15.38
N GLY A 98 11.25 9.64 15.53
CA GLY A 98 11.01 8.56 14.57
C GLY A 98 9.69 7.81 14.76
N TYR A 99 8.83 8.23 15.70
CA TYR A 99 7.56 7.58 15.97
C TYR A 99 6.43 8.27 15.20
N GLN A 100 5.50 7.47 14.68
CA GLN A 100 4.22 7.95 14.16
C GLN A 100 3.09 7.26 14.92
N ALA A 101 2.00 7.98 15.13
CA ALA A 101 0.82 7.46 15.82
C ALA A 101 -0.41 7.74 14.99
N TYR A 102 -1.31 6.77 14.99
CA TYR A 102 -2.58 6.85 14.30
C TYR A 102 -3.67 6.35 15.22
N GLN A 103 -4.81 7.02 15.24
CA GLN A 103 -6.01 6.42 15.80
C GLN A 103 -6.62 5.49 14.75
N ILE A 104 -6.93 4.26 15.17
CA ILE A 104 -7.66 3.31 14.35
C ILE A 104 -9.15 3.55 14.53
N LEU A 105 -9.84 3.87 13.44
CA LEU A 105 -11.27 4.13 13.41
C LEU A 105 -12.02 2.98 12.74
N PRO A 106 -13.16 2.55 13.31
CA PRO A 106 -14.05 1.63 12.63
C PRO A 106 -14.66 2.34 11.42
N MET A 107 -14.63 1.69 10.27
CA MET A 107 -15.26 2.18 9.04
C MET A 107 -16.38 1.22 8.63
N PRO A 108 -17.48 1.74 8.06
CA PRO A 108 -18.51 0.90 7.46
C PRO A 108 -17.91 -0.06 6.43
N ILE A 109 -18.41 -1.28 6.40
CA ILE A 109 -18.09 -2.29 5.39
C ILE A 109 -19.37 -2.87 4.80
N ASP A 110 -19.33 -3.21 3.51
CA ASP A 110 -20.40 -3.93 2.84
C ASP A 110 -20.29 -5.44 3.17
N VAL A 111 -21.10 -5.89 4.11
CA VAL A 111 -21.23 -7.31 4.48
C VAL A 111 -22.29 -8.06 3.68
N ASN A 112 -23.05 -7.38 2.82
CA ASN A 112 -24.10 -8.00 2.01
C ASN A 112 -23.53 -8.78 0.83
N ARG A 113 -22.21 -8.72 0.60
CA ARG A 113 -21.54 -9.59 -0.35
C ARG A 113 -21.50 -11.00 0.22
N ALA A 114 -22.20 -11.92 -0.43
CA ALA A 114 -22.08 -13.35 -0.17
C ALA A 114 -20.61 -13.81 -0.14
N GLY A 115 -19.71 -13.13 -0.87
CA GLY A 115 -18.27 -13.27 -0.74
C GLY A 115 -17.77 -13.05 0.70
N PHE A 116 -17.99 -11.88 1.30
CA PHE A 116 -17.46 -11.56 2.63
C PHE A 116 -17.81 -12.62 3.69
N VAL A 117 -19.09 -13.02 3.78
CA VAL A 117 -19.55 -14.05 4.73
C VAL A 117 -18.93 -15.42 4.42
N ARG A 118 -18.91 -15.84 3.13
CA ARG A 118 -18.29 -17.10 2.72
C ARG A 118 -16.79 -17.13 2.95
N HIS A 119 -16.13 -15.98 2.89
CA HIS A 119 -14.67 -15.87 2.87
C HIS A 119 -14.07 -15.65 4.27
N THR A 120 -14.71 -14.84 5.11
CA THR A 120 -14.23 -14.56 6.47
C THR A 120 -14.78 -15.53 7.51
N GLY A 121 -15.88 -16.23 7.19
CA GLY A 121 -16.66 -16.98 8.19
C GLY A 121 -17.29 -16.10 9.27
N LEU A 122 -17.19 -14.77 9.13
CA LEU A 122 -17.80 -13.82 10.05
C LEU A 122 -19.31 -13.75 9.80
N PRO A 123 -20.11 -13.59 10.86
CA PRO A 123 -21.52 -13.30 10.71
C PRO A 123 -21.70 -11.94 9.99
N GLY A 124 -22.70 -11.87 9.11
CA GLY A 124 -23.04 -10.66 8.35
C GLY A 124 -23.68 -9.55 9.19
N ASP A 125 -23.71 -9.67 10.52
CA ASP A 125 -24.23 -8.65 11.43
C ASP A 125 -23.21 -7.53 11.72
N ARG A 126 -21.94 -7.73 11.35
CA ARG A 126 -20.87 -6.76 11.56
C ARG A 126 -20.71 -5.79 10.41
N THR A 127 -21.34 -4.63 10.53
CA THR A 127 -21.30 -3.59 9.49
C THR A 127 -20.08 -2.67 9.54
N THR A 128 -19.11 -2.90 10.43
CA THR A 128 -17.91 -2.07 10.57
C THR A 128 -16.64 -2.86 10.86
N LEU A 129 -15.48 -2.35 10.42
CA LEU A 129 -14.15 -2.91 10.72
C LEU A 129 -13.12 -1.81 11.03
N PRO A 130 -12.13 -2.07 11.89
CA PRO A 130 -11.09 -1.10 12.27
C PRO A 130 -10.06 -0.91 11.14
N ARG A 131 -10.38 -0.08 10.14
CA ARG A 131 -9.62 0.00 8.87
C ARG A 131 -9.09 1.40 8.52
N ALA A 132 -9.56 2.47 9.15
CA ALA A 132 -9.03 3.80 8.89
C ALA A 132 -7.96 4.19 9.92
N LEU A 133 -6.80 4.62 9.44
CA LEU A 133 -5.75 5.23 10.26
C LEU A 133 -5.89 6.75 10.18
N LEU A 134 -6.28 7.38 11.29
CA LEU A 134 -6.31 8.83 11.44
C LEU A 134 -4.99 9.28 12.08
N PRO A 135 -4.12 10.03 11.37
CA PRO A 135 -2.86 10.51 11.93
C PRO A 135 -3.08 11.34 13.20
N MET A 136 -2.28 11.04 14.23
CA MET A 136 -2.28 11.75 15.50
C MET A 136 -0.99 12.57 15.63
N GLN A 137 -1.10 13.80 16.09
CA GLN A 137 0.07 14.62 16.38
C GLN A 137 0.81 14.03 17.59
N ILE A 138 2.12 13.81 17.41
CA ILE A 138 3.03 13.41 18.49
C ILE A 138 3.88 14.62 18.87
N ASP A 139 3.90 14.98 20.16
CA ASP A 139 4.84 15.94 20.74
C ASP A 139 5.70 15.22 21.77
N LYS A 140 7.01 15.09 21.49
CA LYS A 140 8.00 14.43 22.38
C LYS A 140 7.54 13.04 22.87
N GLY A 141 7.05 12.22 21.94
CA GLY A 141 6.55 10.87 22.23
C GLY A 141 5.17 10.83 22.90
N THR A 142 4.45 11.96 23.01
CA THR A 142 3.11 12.02 23.60
C THR A 142 2.03 12.33 22.57
N VAL A 143 0.89 11.65 22.69
CA VAL A 143 -0.33 11.86 21.92
C VAL A 143 -1.41 12.39 22.86
N ASN A 144 -2.01 13.53 22.53
CA ASN A 144 -3.12 14.09 23.30
C ASN A 144 -4.41 13.31 23.02
N LEU A 145 -4.95 12.60 24.02
CA LEU A 145 -6.16 11.78 23.87
C LEU A 145 -7.43 12.61 23.71
N SER A 146 -7.43 13.90 24.07
CA SER A 146 -8.57 14.78 23.83
C SER A 146 -8.77 15.10 22.35
N ALA A 147 -7.75 14.89 21.51
CA ALA A 147 -7.82 15.05 20.07
C ALA A 147 -8.33 13.79 19.35
N ALA A 148 -8.46 12.66 20.05
CA ALA A 148 -8.93 11.42 19.47
C ALA A 148 -10.43 11.50 19.15
N ARG A 149 -10.80 11.02 17.97
CA ARG A 149 -12.17 10.98 17.48
C ARG A 149 -13.00 9.91 18.19
N ASN A 150 -14.31 10.10 18.27
CA ASN A 150 -15.22 9.09 18.79
C ASN A 150 -15.32 7.88 17.83
N PRO A 151 -14.96 6.65 18.26
CA PRO A 151 -15.11 5.47 17.42
C PRO A 151 -16.56 5.17 17.01
N ALA A 152 -17.56 5.60 17.79
CA ALA A 152 -18.96 5.45 17.42
C ALA A 152 -19.41 6.46 16.34
N GLN A 153 -18.61 7.51 16.09
CA GLN A 153 -18.85 8.54 15.08
C GLN A 153 -17.55 8.79 14.29
N PRO A 154 -17.02 7.76 13.59
CA PRO A 154 -15.66 7.75 13.05
C PRO A 154 -15.45 8.77 11.91
N THR A 155 -16.53 9.26 11.30
CA THR A 155 -16.49 10.27 10.23
C THR A 155 -16.75 11.70 10.72
N ASP A 156 -17.16 11.89 11.97
CA ASP A 156 -17.40 13.22 12.53
C ASP A 156 -16.09 13.81 13.08
N PRO A 157 -15.49 14.84 12.45
CA PRO A 157 -14.27 15.46 12.95
C PRO A 157 -14.45 16.16 14.31
N LYS A 158 -15.68 16.45 14.74
CA LYS A 158 -15.98 17.07 16.03
C LYS A 158 -16.31 16.05 17.13
N GLY A 159 -16.53 14.79 16.78
CA GLY A 159 -16.84 13.74 17.75
C GLY A 159 -15.62 13.43 18.61
N ILE A 160 -15.69 13.68 19.92
CA ILE A 160 -14.59 13.42 20.86
C ILE A 160 -14.71 12.02 21.45
N GLY A 161 -13.64 11.22 21.38
CA GLY A 161 -13.64 9.85 21.88
C GLY A 161 -13.48 9.73 23.40
N GLN A 162 -12.79 10.69 24.02
CA GLN A 162 -12.60 10.70 25.47
C GLN A 162 -13.93 10.87 26.22
N GLY A 163 -14.21 9.97 27.18
CA GLY A 163 -15.44 9.97 27.96
C GLY A 163 -16.67 9.35 27.27
N SER A 164 -16.54 8.88 26.02
CA SER A 164 -17.62 8.21 25.27
C SER A 164 -17.99 6.82 25.81
N GLY A 165 -17.15 6.26 26.69
CA GLY A 165 -17.25 4.86 27.13
C GLY A 165 -16.73 3.85 26.11
N GLN A 166 -16.46 4.26 24.87
CA GLN A 166 -15.90 3.40 23.83
C GLN A 166 -14.37 3.33 23.94
N PRO A 167 -13.77 2.15 23.73
CA PRO A 167 -12.32 2.02 23.71
C PRO A 167 -11.73 2.72 22.48
N LEU A 168 -10.65 3.47 22.69
CA LEU A 168 -9.86 4.08 21.62
C LEU A 168 -8.72 3.13 21.25
N THR A 169 -8.52 2.87 19.96
CA THR A 169 -7.43 2.01 19.49
C THR A 169 -6.41 2.87 18.75
N PHE A 170 -5.13 2.67 19.04
CA PHE A 170 -4.02 3.41 18.44
C PHE A 170 -3.04 2.45 17.80
N TRP A 171 -2.56 2.81 16.62
CA TRP A 171 -1.47 2.17 15.89
C TRP A 171 -0.22 3.06 16.02
N PHE A 172 0.92 2.44 16.29
CA PHE A 172 2.20 3.12 16.35
C PHE A 172 3.13 2.51 15.32
N ASP A 173 3.77 3.37 14.54
CA ASP A 173 4.91 3.02 13.69
C ASP A 173 6.19 3.53 14.36
N VAL A 174 7.18 2.66 14.48
CA VAL A 174 8.49 2.94 15.05
C VAL A 174 9.53 2.74 13.95
N ARG A 175 10.10 3.84 13.45
CA ARG A 175 11.22 3.78 12.52
C ARG A 175 12.51 3.45 13.28
N ILE A 176 13.23 2.43 12.81
CA ILE A 176 14.56 2.05 13.31
C ILE A 176 15.61 2.71 12.40
N PRO A 177 16.35 3.74 12.85
CA PRO A 177 17.38 4.37 12.02
C PRO A 177 18.44 3.35 11.51
N PRO A 178 19.00 3.53 10.30
CA PRO A 178 20.00 2.62 9.72
C PRO A 178 21.25 2.44 10.58
N GLU A 179 21.61 3.45 11.37
CA GLU A 179 22.76 3.49 12.27
C GLU A 179 22.50 2.92 13.67
N THR A 180 21.26 2.51 13.95
CA THR A 180 20.87 1.93 15.26
C THR A 180 21.69 0.67 15.53
N PRO A 181 22.44 0.58 16.65
CA PRO A 181 23.15 -0.64 16.99
C PRO A 181 22.21 -1.85 17.13
N PRO A 182 22.63 -3.05 16.74
CA PRO A 182 21.84 -4.25 16.99
C PRO A 182 21.76 -4.53 18.50
N GLY A 183 20.63 -5.05 18.97
CA GLY A 183 20.43 -5.36 20.38
C GLY A 183 18.98 -5.30 20.83
N GLU A 184 18.76 -5.48 22.13
CA GLU A 184 17.45 -5.33 22.75
C GLU A 184 17.25 -3.89 23.24
N TYR A 185 16.09 -3.33 22.94
CA TYR A 185 15.63 -2.02 23.35
C TYR A 185 14.32 -2.16 24.15
N ARG A 186 14.14 -1.28 25.13
CA ARG A 186 12.97 -1.26 26.01
C ARG A 186 12.35 0.12 26.09
N ALA A 187 11.03 0.16 26.10
CA ALA A 187 10.23 1.35 26.32
C ALA A 187 8.95 0.97 27.05
N ASN A 188 8.15 1.98 27.37
CA ASN A 188 6.81 1.84 27.91
C ASN A 188 5.85 2.67 27.07
N VAL A 189 4.67 2.12 26.83
CA VAL A 189 3.49 2.91 26.46
C VAL A 189 2.74 3.19 27.75
N GLU A 190 2.41 4.45 27.98
CA GLU A 190 1.90 4.91 29.27
C GLU A 190 0.71 5.83 29.08
N ILE A 191 -0.32 5.69 29.92
CA ILE A 191 -1.32 6.72 30.08
C ILE A 191 -0.84 7.67 31.18
N VAL A 192 -0.66 8.95 30.88
CA VAL A 192 -0.22 9.96 31.84
C VAL A 192 -1.23 11.09 31.96
N GLN A 193 -1.23 11.78 33.09
CA GLN A 193 -2.08 12.92 33.37
C GLN A 193 -1.24 14.08 33.89
N THR A 194 -1.40 15.29 33.34
CA THR A 194 -0.51 16.44 33.61
C THR A 194 -0.39 16.81 35.10
N ALA A 195 -1.40 16.51 35.91
CA ALA A 195 -1.47 16.89 37.33
C ALA A 195 -1.03 15.76 38.30
N ARG A 196 -0.57 14.61 37.81
CA ARG A 196 -0.19 13.47 38.64
C ARG A 196 1.22 13.00 38.32
N ASP A 197 1.96 12.65 39.37
CA ASP A 197 3.27 12.03 39.22
C ASP A 197 3.13 10.55 38.85
N GLY A 198 3.71 10.21 37.71
CA GLY A 198 3.79 8.85 37.18
C GLY A 198 2.58 8.42 36.34
N PRO A 199 2.71 7.25 35.68
CA PRO A 199 1.70 6.75 34.77
C PRO A 199 0.47 6.18 35.51
N LEU A 200 -0.70 6.33 34.89
CA LEU A 200 -1.98 5.74 35.33
C LEU A 200 -2.07 4.25 34.96
N SER A 201 -1.58 3.90 33.77
CA SER A 201 -1.48 2.52 33.26
C SER A 201 -0.28 2.41 32.33
N VAL A 202 0.35 1.23 32.28
CA VAL A 202 1.61 0.97 31.56
C VAL A 202 1.54 -0.35 30.81
N VAL A 203 1.93 -0.32 29.54
CA VAL A 203 2.21 -1.50 28.71
C VAL A 203 3.71 -1.49 28.33
N PRO A 204 4.51 -2.47 28.80
CA PRO A 204 5.90 -2.57 28.41
C PRO A 204 6.06 -2.87 26.92
N LEU A 205 7.10 -2.32 26.30
CA LEU A 205 7.48 -2.54 24.91
C LEU A 205 8.92 -3.07 24.87
N LYS A 206 9.12 -4.21 24.20
CA LYS A 206 10.42 -4.77 23.85
C LYS A 206 10.62 -4.75 22.35
N LEU A 207 11.76 -4.26 21.90
CA LEU A 207 12.18 -4.28 20.50
C LEU A 207 13.54 -4.95 20.35
N VAL A 208 13.66 -5.94 19.47
CA VAL A 208 14.94 -6.54 19.08
C VAL A 208 15.38 -5.98 17.72
N VAL A 209 16.52 -5.30 17.68
CA VAL A 209 17.13 -4.78 16.45
C VAL A 209 18.16 -5.77 15.92
N HIS A 210 17.94 -6.27 14.70
CA HIS A 210 18.83 -7.24 14.06
C HIS A 210 20.09 -6.61 13.46
N ASN A 211 21.16 -7.40 13.31
CA ASN A 211 22.45 -6.96 12.77
C ASN A 211 22.50 -6.94 11.23
N PHE A 212 21.47 -6.42 10.58
CA PHE A 212 21.46 -6.14 9.14
C PHE A 212 20.64 -4.87 8.87
N VAL A 213 20.84 -4.26 7.70
CA VAL A 213 20.17 -3.02 7.28
C VAL A 213 19.35 -3.33 6.04
N LEU A 214 18.09 -2.90 6.01
CA LEU A 214 17.27 -2.95 4.80
C LEU A 214 17.69 -1.83 3.83
N PRO A 215 17.79 -2.10 2.52
CA PRO A 215 18.12 -1.07 1.54
C PRO A 215 17.01 -0.03 1.44
N ASP A 216 17.37 1.21 1.12
CA ASP A 216 16.41 2.26 0.75
C ASP A 216 15.77 2.01 -0.62
N GLU A 217 16.44 1.22 -1.46
CA GLU A 217 15.95 0.87 -2.79
C GLU A 217 14.64 0.10 -2.73
N ARG A 218 13.65 0.58 -3.48
CA ARG A 218 12.34 -0.05 -3.60
C ARG A 218 12.36 -1.03 -4.78
N HIS A 219 12.46 -2.32 -4.49
CA HIS A 219 12.44 -3.37 -5.53
C HIS A 219 11.02 -3.83 -5.92
N LEU A 220 10.05 -3.62 -5.02
CA LEU A 220 8.64 -3.95 -5.23
C LEU A 220 7.83 -2.66 -5.38
N MET A 221 7.14 -2.51 -6.51
CA MET A 221 6.28 -1.38 -6.78
C MET A 221 4.85 -1.71 -6.34
N MET A 222 4.40 -1.08 -5.25
CA MET A 222 3.03 -1.16 -4.78
C MET A 222 2.24 0.01 -5.37
N VAL A 223 1.24 -0.26 -6.21
CA VAL A 223 0.55 0.77 -7.01
C VAL A 223 -0.96 0.73 -6.76
N GLY A 224 -1.49 1.79 -6.17
CA GLY A 224 -2.93 2.01 -6.06
C GLY A 224 -3.49 2.80 -7.22
N GLN A 225 -4.58 2.35 -7.84
CA GLN A 225 -5.31 3.15 -8.82
C GLN A 225 -6.43 3.95 -8.16
N ILE A 226 -6.43 5.25 -8.41
CA ILE A 226 -7.49 6.15 -7.98
C ILE A 226 -8.35 6.48 -9.19
N ALA A 227 -9.61 6.01 -9.16
CA ALA A 227 -10.59 6.34 -10.19
C ALA A 227 -11.10 7.77 -9.98
N TRP A 228 -11.35 8.48 -11.07
CA TRP A 228 -11.86 9.85 -11.00
C TRP A 228 -13.25 9.92 -10.35
N ASP A 229 -14.10 8.94 -10.60
CA ASP A 229 -15.46 8.90 -10.04
C ASP A 229 -15.43 8.78 -8.51
N ASP A 230 -14.41 8.11 -7.95
CA ASP A 230 -14.20 8.06 -6.51
C ASP A 230 -13.80 9.43 -5.95
N LEU A 231 -12.99 10.20 -6.69
CA LEU A 231 -12.63 11.57 -6.30
C LEU A 231 -13.85 12.50 -6.35
N VAL A 232 -14.69 12.41 -7.38
CA VAL A 232 -15.94 13.17 -7.48
C VAL A 232 -16.89 12.82 -6.33
N ARG A 233 -17.02 11.53 -6.01
CA ARG A 233 -17.90 11.07 -4.92
C ARG A 233 -17.41 11.52 -3.54
N LEU A 234 -16.11 11.41 -3.27
CA LEU A 234 -15.54 11.70 -1.95
C LEU A 234 -15.26 13.19 -1.72
N PHE A 235 -15.02 13.95 -2.79
CA PHE A 235 -14.67 15.37 -2.77
C PHE A 235 -15.46 16.15 -3.84
N PRO A 236 -16.81 16.12 -3.81
CA PRO A 236 -17.63 16.68 -4.89
C PRO A 236 -17.43 18.19 -5.07
N ASP A 237 -17.27 18.92 -3.97
CA ASP A 237 -16.98 20.36 -3.94
C ASP A 237 -15.71 20.74 -4.71
N ARG A 238 -14.78 19.79 -4.88
CA ARG A 238 -13.51 19.99 -5.58
C ARG A 238 -13.55 19.42 -6.99
N PHE A 239 -14.12 18.24 -7.22
CA PHE A 239 -13.92 17.49 -8.47
C PHE A 239 -15.11 17.50 -9.43
N GLU A 240 -16.34 17.80 -9.00
CA GLU A 240 -17.54 17.68 -9.84
C GLU A 240 -17.47 18.53 -11.11
N ALA A 241 -16.99 19.77 -11.01
CA ALA A 241 -16.86 20.68 -12.14
C ALA A 241 -15.51 20.55 -12.91
N VAL A 242 -14.63 19.66 -12.47
CA VAL A 242 -13.26 19.55 -13.00
C VAL A 242 -13.21 18.53 -14.14
N ARG A 243 -12.67 18.97 -15.28
CA ARG A 243 -12.31 18.06 -16.38
C ARG A 243 -10.87 17.57 -16.17
N PRO A 244 -10.62 16.26 -15.99
CA PRO A 244 -9.29 15.73 -15.69
C PRO A 244 -8.20 16.22 -16.66
N ALA A 245 -8.49 16.21 -17.96
CA ALA A 245 -7.55 16.61 -19.02
C ALA A 245 -7.19 18.11 -19.03
N ARG A 246 -7.91 18.95 -18.28
CA ARG A 246 -7.65 20.40 -18.16
C ARG A 246 -7.11 20.80 -16.79
N LEU A 247 -6.95 19.84 -15.88
CA LEU A 247 -6.40 20.11 -14.57
C LEU A 247 -4.94 20.56 -14.74
N THR A 248 -4.53 21.62 -14.06
CA THR A 248 -3.20 22.21 -14.20
C THR A 248 -2.82 22.96 -12.94
N ARG A 249 -1.53 22.95 -12.56
CA ARG A 249 -1.04 23.70 -11.39
C ARG A 249 -1.01 25.20 -11.63
N THR A 250 -1.02 25.64 -12.89
CA THR A 250 -0.85 27.07 -13.22
C THR A 250 -2.16 27.86 -13.14
N ASN A 251 -3.31 27.21 -12.91
CA ASN A 251 -4.60 27.87 -12.79
C ASN A 251 -5.08 27.84 -11.34
N PRO A 252 -5.21 29.00 -10.66
CA PRO A 252 -5.69 29.08 -9.27
C PRO A 252 -7.05 28.43 -9.03
N ALA A 253 -7.93 28.36 -10.04
CA ALA A 253 -9.23 27.70 -9.92
C ALA A 253 -9.12 26.18 -9.63
N PHE A 254 -7.94 25.59 -9.86
CA PHE A 254 -7.67 24.17 -9.62
C PHE A 254 -6.81 23.91 -8.38
N GLU A 255 -6.53 24.93 -7.54
CA GLU A 255 -5.69 24.78 -6.35
C GLU A 255 -6.22 23.70 -5.40
N GLY A 256 -7.52 23.72 -5.06
CA GLY A 256 -8.14 22.74 -4.15
C GLY A 256 -8.07 21.29 -4.67
N PRO A 257 -8.48 21.00 -5.90
CA PRO A 257 -8.32 19.67 -6.52
C PRO A 257 -6.86 19.21 -6.57
N VAL A 258 -5.94 20.07 -7.04
CA VAL A 258 -4.50 19.76 -7.12
C VAL A 258 -3.94 19.43 -5.74
N ALA A 259 -4.24 20.24 -4.72
CA ALA A 259 -3.81 20.01 -3.36
C ALA A 259 -4.30 18.66 -2.81
N THR A 260 -5.51 18.24 -3.20
CA THR A 260 -6.07 16.93 -2.83
C THR A 260 -5.29 15.79 -3.47
N LEU A 261 -4.98 15.89 -4.78
CA LEU A 261 -4.16 14.88 -5.46
C LEU A 261 -2.74 14.81 -4.88
N ASP A 262 -2.14 15.96 -4.57
CA ASP A 262 -0.82 16.02 -3.91
C ASP A 262 -0.82 15.35 -2.55
N GLN A 263 -1.85 15.60 -1.73
CA GLN A 263 -1.98 14.98 -0.43
C GLN A 263 -2.10 13.45 -0.55
N LEU A 264 -2.88 12.95 -1.51
CA LEU A 264 -3.02 11.52 -1.77
C LEU A 264 -1.70 10.89 -2.26
N ALA A 265 -0.98 11.57 -3.15
CA ALA A 265 0.32 11.10 -3.63
C ALA A 265 1.39 11.08 -2.53
N ARG A 266 1.43 12.12 -1.68
CA ARG A 266 2.34 12.20 -0.53
C ARG A 266 2.03 11.11 0.49
N LEU A 267 0.76 10.96 0.88
CA LEU A 267 0.34 9.93 1.83
C LEU A 267 0.71 8.52 1.32
N ALA A 268 0.46 8.23 0.04
CA ALA A 268 0.89 6.97 -0.54
C ALA A 268 2.41 6.78 -0.45
N ALA A 269 3.19 7.80 -0.82
CA ALA A 269 4.65 7.73 -0.81
C ALA A 269 5.23 7.56 0.60
N GLU A 270 4.62 8.18 1.63
CA GLU A 270 4.98 7.99 3.04
C GLU A 270 4.89 6.52 3.46
N HIS A 271 3.92 5.79 2.90
CA HIS A 271 3.74 4.36 3.12
C HIS A 271 4.42 3.48 2.04
N ARG A 272 5.37 4.03 1.27
CA ARG A 272 6.09 3.36 0.18
C ARG A 272 5.17 2.77 -0.90
N VAL A 273 3.99 3.35 -1.09
CA VAL A 273 3.03 3.05 -2.15
C VAL A 273 3.08 4.17 -3.19
N ALA A 274 2.83 3.83 -4.45
CA ALA A 274 2.56 4.80 -5.50
C ALA A 274 1.06 4.83 -5.76
N VAL A 275 0.51 6.01 -6.08
CA VAL A 275 -0.85 6.10 -6.63
C VAL A 275 -0.77 6.61 -8.06
N ASN A 276 -1.66 6.10 -8.91
CA ASN A 276 -1.91 6.67 -10.23
C ASN A 276 -3.38 7.12 -10.32
N PHE A 277 -3.61 8.16 -11.13
CA PHE A 277 -4.93 8.73 -11.34
C PHE A 277 -5.36 8.41 -12.76
N THR A 278 -6.30 7.47 -12.92
CA THR A 278 -6.53 6.79 -14.20
C THR A 278 -7.05 7.68 -15.33
N ARG A 279 -7.59 8.86 -15.02
CA ARG A 279 -8.11 9.83 -16.00
C ARG A 279 -7.22 11.05 -16.22
N LEU A 280 -6.07 11.16 -15.55
CA LEU A 280 -5.12 12.21 -15.89
C LEU A 280 -4.47 11.91 -17.24
N GLN A 281 -4.66 12.81 -18.19
CA GLN A 281 -4.26 12.64 -19.59
C GLN A 281 -3.94 14.01 -20.22
N PRO A 282 -3.08 14.07 -21.24
CA PRO A 282 -2.87 15.30 -21.99
C PRO A 282 -4.11 15.67 -22.80
N VAL A 283 -4.19 16.92 -23.27
CA VAL A 283 -5.21 17.32 -24.24
C VAL A 283 -4.76 16.85 -25.62
N VAL A 284 -5.59 16.05 -26.28
CA VAL A 284 -5.30 15.53 -27.63
C VAL A 284 -6.37 15.98 -28.61
N LYS A 285 -5.94 16.41 -29.80
CA LYS A 285 -6.81 16.71 -30.93
C LYS A 285 -6.43 15.82 -32.11
N TRP A 286 -7.43 15.34 -32.85
CA TRP A 286 -7.24 14.56 -34.08
C TRP A 286 -7.77 15.35 -35.28
N PRO A 287 -6.98 16.26 -35.87
CA PRO A 287 -7.39 16.96 -37.07
C PRO A 287 -7.53 16.00 -38.25
N ALA A 288 -8.50 16.26 -39.14
CA ALA A 288 -8.75 15.40 -40.29
C ALA A 288 -7.52 15.29 -41.21
N GLY A 289 -7.11 14.06 -41.53
CA GLY A 289 -5.99 13.77 -42.42
C GLY A 289 -4.62 14.18 -41.86
N ARG A 290 -4.51 14.41 -40.56
CA ARG A 290 -3.27 14.81 -39.89
C ARG A 290 -3.01 13.94 -38.65
N PRO A 291 -1.74 13.76 -38.24
CA PRO A 291 -1.42 13.10 -36.98
C PRO A 291 -2.04 13.81 -35.77
N PRO A 292 -2.20 13.12 -34.63
CA PRO A 292 -2.71 13.74 -33.40
C PRO A 292 -1.80 14.88 -32.94
N GLU A 293 -2.43 15.98 -32.53
CA GLU A 293 -1.78 17.11 -31.86
C GLU A 293 -1.95 16.94 -30.35
N ILE A 294 -0.85 16.74 -29.62
CA ILE A 294 -0.85 16.50 -28.18
C ILE A 294 -0.30 17.72 -27.43
N ASN A 295 -1.07 18.27 -26.51
CA ASN A 295 -0.63 19.29 -25.58
C ASN A 295 -0.37 18.69 -24.20
N TRP A 296 0.92 18.61 -23.85
CA TRP A 296 1.43 18.05 -22.60
C TRP A 296 1.49 19.03 -21.44
N ARG A 297 1.37 20.35 -21.70
CA ARG A 297 1.67 21.40 -20.70
C ARG A 297 0.94 21.21 -19.38
N ASP A 298 -0.38 21.02 -19.43
CA ASP A 298 -1.21 20.88 -18.23
C ASP A 298 -0.94 19.56 -17.52
N TYR A 299 -0.80 18.48 -18.28
CA TYR A 299 -0.46 17.15 -17.77
C TYR A 299 0.90 17.13 -17.06
N ASP A 300 1.96 17.63 -17.72
CA ASP A 300 3.31 17.68 -17.19
C ASP A 300 3.38 18.55 -15.93
N SER A 301 2.63 19.66 -15.89
CA SER A 301 2.56 20.51 -14.69
C SER A 301 2.09 19.70 -13.46
N LEU A 302 1.19 18.73 -13.64
CA LEU A 302 0.66 17.91 -12.57
C LEU A 302 1.60 16.77 -12.18
N VAL A 303 2.00 15.97 -13.18
CA VAL A 303 2.65 14.68 -12.94
C VAL A 303 4.17 14.78 -12.81
N ALA A 304 4.82 15.74 -13.48
CA ALA A 304 6.28 15.85 -13.45
C ALA A 304 6.83 16.01 -12.02
N PRO A 305 6.20 16.78 -11.10
CA PRO A 305 6.66 16.86 -9.72
C PRO A 305 6.55 15.55 -8.91
N TRP A 306 5.62 14.65 -9.28
CA TRP A 306 5.52 13.32 -8.65
C TRP A 306 6.51 12.34 -9.28
N LEU A 307 6.60 12.34 -10.61
CA LEU A 307 7.53 11.50 -11.35
C LEU A 307 8.99 11.92 -11.13
N GLY A 308 9.26 13.18 -10.81
CA GLY A 308 10.60 13.63 -10.42
C GLY A 308 10.88 13.52 -8.91
N GLY A 309 9.87 13.16 -8.10
CA GLY A 309 10.00 13.02 -6.65
C GLY A 309 9.92 14.34 -5.87
N GLN A 310 9.95 15.51 -6.52
CA GLN A 310 10.04 16.82 -5.84
C GLN A 310 8.86 17.13 -4.91
N MET A 311 7.72 16.48 -5.14
CA MET A 311 6.53 16.63 -4.29
C MET A 311 6.37 15.52 -3.24
N LEU A 312 7.29 14.56 -3.20
CA LEU A 312 7.21 13.40 -2.30
C LEU A 312 8.14 13.59 -1.10
N PRO A 313 7.77 13.12 0.11
CA PRO A 313 8.51 13.45 1.33
C PRO A 313 9.96 12.95 1.37
N ASP A 314 10.27 11.87 0.66
CA ASP A 314 11.62 11.30 0.57
C ASP A 314 12.37 11.72 -0.70
N ASN A 315 11.79 12.59 -1.53
CA ASN A 315 12.30 12.97 -2.85
C ASN A 315 12.59 11.79 -3.79
N VAL A 316 12.03 10.60 -3.52
CA VAL A 316 12.22 9.43 -4.37
C VAL A 316 11.17 9.46 -5.47
N PRO A 317 11.57 9.45 -6.75
CA PRO A 317 10.64 9.39 -7.86
C PRO A 317 9.64 8.23 -7.78
N LEU A 318 8.40 8.45 -8.26
CA LEU A 318 7.49 7.33 -8.48
C LEU A 318 8.12 6.31 -9.45
N LEU A 319 8.10 5.04 -9.06
CA LEU A 319 8.73 3.95 -9.82
C LEU A 319 7.84 3.33 -10.88
N PHE A 320 6.55 3.65 -10.87
CA PHE A 320 5.62 3.20 -11.90
C PHE A 320 4.57 4.26 -12.21
N TRP A 321 4.39 4.56 -13.50
CA TRP A 321 3.31 5.40 -13.99
C TRP A 321 2.87 4.93 -15.38
N PRO A 322 1.60 4.56 -15.62
CA PRO A 322 1.19 4.08 -16.92
C PRO A 322 1.30 5.20 -17.97
N LEU A 323 1.56 4.82 -19.22
CA LEU A 323 1.42 5.77 -20.33
C LEU A 323 -0.05 6.24 -20.39
N PRO A 324 -0.30 7.56 -20.45
CA PRO A 324 -1.66 8.08 -20.43
C PRO A 324 -2.43 7.56 -21.63
N THR A 325 -3.69 7.18 -21.41
CA THR A 325 -4.60 6.71 -22.45
C THR A 325 -5.75 7.70 -22.53
N PRO A 326 -5.82 8.55 -23.56
CA PRO A 326 -6.90 9.50 -23.75
C PRO A 326 -8.25 8.79 -23.72
N ASP A 327 -9.25 9.46 -23.14
CA ASP A 327 -10.64 8.99 -23.20
C ASP A 327 -11.01 8.63 -24.65
N TYR A 328 -11.64 7.47 -24.82
CA TYR A 328 -12.05 6.93 -26.11
C TYR A 328 -10.91 6.63 -27.10
N LEU A 329 -9.64 6.52 -26.68
CA LEU A 329 -8.55 6.15 -27.60
C LEU A 329 -8.87 4.88 -28.40
N HIS A 330 -9.57 3.91 -27.79
CA HIS A 330 -9.98 2.66 -28.42
C HIS A 330 -10.95 2.81 -29.61
N THR A 331 -11.64 3.94 -29.75
CA THR A 331 -12.57 4.18 -30.86
C THR A 331 -11.87 4.66 -32.14
N TYR A 332 -10.64 5.14 -32.04
CA TYR A 332 -9.81 5.50 -33.19
C TYR A 332 -9.25 4.28 -33.88
N ASP A 333 -8.96 4.39 -35.18
CA ASP A 333 -8.34 3.33 -35.96
C ASP A 333 -6.91 3.00 -35.47
N ALA A 334 -6.40 1.84 -35.89
CA ALA A 334 -5.12 1.34 -35.44
C ALA A 334 -3.94 2.29 -35.74
N ASN A 335 -3.98 3.01 -36.88
CA ASN A 335 -2.91 3.93 -37.25
C ASN A 335 -2.93 5.17 -36.35
N SER A 336 -4.09 5.80 -36.19
CA SER A 336 -4.27 6.96 -35.30
C SER A 336 -3.87 6.65 -33.84
N ARG A 337 -4.19 5.44 -33.35
CA ARG A 337 -3.72 4.97 -32.03
C ARG A 337 -2.20 4.78 -31.99
N GLY A 338 -1.63 4.20 -33.03
CA GLY A 338 -0.18 4.01 -33.17
C GLY A 338 0.58 5.34 -33.18
N GLU A 339 0.09 6.33 -33.92
CA GLU A 339 0.67 7.67 -33.96
C GLU A 339 0.64 8.35 -32.59
N TYR A 340 -0.50 8.28 -31.88
CA TYR A 340 -0.59 8.79 -30.51
C TYR A 340 0.42 8.12 -29.58
N LEU A 341 0.46 6.78 -29.56
CA LEU A 341 1.35 6.02 -28.68
C LEU A 341 2.83 6.26 -29.00
N THR A 342 3.17 6.46 -30.28
CA THR A 342 4.53 6.81 -30.72
C THR A 342 4.94 8.16 -30.14
N GLN A 343 4.09 9.18 -30.28
CA GLN A 343 4.36 10.52 -29.74
C GLN A 343 4.41 10.52 -28.19
N ALA A 344 3.50 9.78 -27.54
CA ALA A 344 3.48 9.65 -26.08
C ALA A 344 4.74 8.96 -25.54
N ALA A 345 5.18 7.88 -26.18
CA ALA A 345 6.41 7.21 -25.79
C ALA A 345 7.64 8.09 -26.01
N ALA A 346 7.72 8.81 -27.14
CA ALA A 346 8.82 9.74 -27.40
C ALA A 346 8.88 10.87 -26.35
N HIS A 347 7.74 11.45 -25.96
CA HIS A 347 7.66 12.46 -24.90
C HIS A 347 8.15 11.91 -23.55
N PHE A 348 7.64 10.73 -23.15
CA PHE A 348 8.08 10.08 -21.93
C PHE A 348 9.55 9.69 -21.99
N ASP A 349 10.10 9.38 -23.16
CA ASP A 349 11.51 9.01 -23.31
C ASP A 349 12.43 10.22 -23.15
N GLN A 350 12.03 11.37 -23.71
CA GLN A 350 12.73 12.66 -23.56
C GLN A 350 12.82 13.10 -22.10
N LEU A 351 11.84 12.74 -21.27
CA LEU A 351 11.80 13.04 -19.84
C LEU A 351 12.40 11.92 -18.96
N ASP A 352 12.93 10.85 -19.58
CA ASP A 352 13.42 9.61 -18.94
C ASP A 352 12.39 8.94 -18.02
N TRP A 353 11.12 8.97 -18.44
CA TRP A 353 10.00 8.32 -17.74
C TRP A 353 9.68 6.94 -18.32
N MET A 354 10.21 6.57 -19.50
CA MET A 354 9.87 5.31 -20.17
C MET A 354 10.29 4.05 -19.41
N THR A 355 11.38 4.09 -18.64
CA THR A 355 11.85 2.94 -17.83
C THR A 355 10.85 2.51 -16.78
N ARG A 356 10.04 3.45 -16.29
CA ARG A 356 9.01 3.28 -15.25
C ARG A 356 7.59 3.35 -15.78
N SER A 357 7.42 3.30 -17.10
CA SER A 357 6.10 3.42 -17.73
C SER A 357 5.79 2.22 -18.60
N ALA A 358 4.51 1.92 -18.75
CA ALA A 358 4.03 0.88 -19.64
C ALA A 358 2.67 1.27 -20.22
N THR A 359 2.40 0.86 -21.46
CA THR A 359 1.07 0.94 -22.06
C THR A 359 0.24 -0.26 -21.58
N PRO A 360 -0.88 -0.05 -20.88
CA PRO A 360 -1.77 -1.15 -20.53
C PRO A 360 -2.58 -1.59 -21.75
N ILE A 361 -2.73 -2.90 -21.93
CA ILE A 361 -3.60 -3.53 -22.95
C ILE A 361 -4.56 -4.48 -22.22
N GLY A 362 -5.82 -4.55 -22.64
CA GLY A 362 -6.77 -5.55 -22.12
C GLY A 362 -7.15 -5.39 -20.65
N THR A 363 -7.20 -4.16 -20.13
CA THR A 363 -7.49 -3.89 -18.71
C THR A 363 -8.86 -4.39 -18.24
N GLN A 364 -9.79 -4.67 -19.16
CA GLN A 364 -11.16 -5.09 -18.85
C GLN A 364 -11.35 -6.61 -18.69
N VAL A 365 -10.30 -7.42 -18.86
CA VAL A 365 -10.42 -8.88 -18.73
C VAL A 365 -10.53 -9.23 -17.26
N ALA A 366 -11.69 -9.78 -16.87
CA ALA A 366 -11.84 -10.47 -15.60
C ALA A 366 -11.22 -11.87 -15.76
N GLY A 367 -10.02 -12.04 -15.23
CA GLY A 367 -9.42 -13.36 -15.09
C GLY A 367 -8.43 -13.83 -16.12
N ARG A 368 -8.32 -15.17 -16.23
CA ARG A 368 -7.45 -15.81 -17.23
C ARG A 368 -8.03 -15.61 -18.64
N ALA A 369 -7.23 -15.03 -19.52
CA ALA A 369 -7.61 -14.82 -20.92
C ALA A 369 -7.91 -16.16 -21.63
N THR A 370 -8.89 -16.16 -22.51
CA THR A 370 -9.15 -17.28 -23.43
C THR A 370 -8.02 -17.45 -24.45
N ALA A 371 -8.01 -18.55 -25.21
CA ALA A 371 -7.01 -18.77 -26.26
C ALA A 371 -7.07 -17.68 -27.36
N GLU A 372 -8.28 -17.27 -27.76
CA GLU A 372 -8.49 -16.20 -28.74
C GLU A 372 -7.97 -14.86 -28.21
N GLU A 373 -8.30 -14.52 -26.95
CA GLU A 373 -7.79 -13.32 -26.31
C GLU A 373 -6.26 -13.33 -26.17
N SER A 374 -5.68 -14.49 -25.87
CA SER A 374 -4.22 -14.66 -25.77
C SER A 374 -3.50 -14.38 -27.09
N LEU A 375 -4.06 -14.87 -28.21
CA LEU A 375 -3.57 -14.55 -29.55
C LEU A 375 -3.71 -13.05 -29.86
N ARG A 376 -4.89 -12.47 -29.59
CA ARG A 376 -5.17 -11.06 -29.84
C ARG A 376 -4.23 -10.15 -29.05
N TYR A 377 -4.12 -10.34 -27.73
CA TYR A 377 -3.30 -9.51 -26.87
C TYR A 377 -1.81 -9.65 -27.16
N SER A 378 -1.32 -10.83 -27.54
CA SER A 378 0.07 -11.02 -27.95
C SER A 378 0.36 -10.26 -29.25
N ALA A 379 -0.54 -10.30 -30.24
CA ALA A 379 -0.40 -9.53 -31.47
C ALA A 379 -0.47 -8.01 -31.23
N ASP A 380 -1.41 -7.57 -30.39
CA ASP A 380 -1.53 -6.15 -30.00
C ASP A 380 -0.27 -5.67 -29.29
N ALA A 381 0.25 -6.45 -28.35
CA ALA A 381 1.48 -6.13 -27.64
C ALA A 381 2.68 -6.02 -28.59
N GLN A 382 2.85 -6.96 -29.54
CA GLN A 382 3.92 -6.89 -30.53
C GLN A 382 3.82 -5.61 -31.36
N ARG A 383 2.62 -5.26 -31.84
CA ARG A 383 2.39 -4.01 -32.60
C ARG A 383 2.74 -2.78 -31.77
N THR A 384 2.32 -2.72 -30.51
CA THR A 384 2.64 -1.60 -29.60
C THR A 384 4.13 -1.50 -29.30
N LEU A 385 4.82 -2.63 -29.08
CA LEU A 385 6.27 -2.66 -28.82
C LEU A 385 7.10 -2.21 -30.02
N ALA A 386 6.60 -2.42 -31.24
CA ALA A 386 7.24 -1.97 -32.48
C ALA A 386 7.19 -0.44 -32.68
N LEU A 387 6.28 0.26 -31.99
CA LEU A 387 6.12 1.73 -32.13
C LEU A 387 7.31 2.52 -31.55
N HIS A 388 8.00 1.98 -30.54
CA HIS A 388 9.12 2.66 -29.90
C HIS A 388 10.06 1.65 -29.21
N PRO A 389 11.41 1.75 -29.33
CA PRO A 389 12.35 0.74 -28.83
C PRO A 389 12.35 0.55 -27.31
N ARG A 390 12.07 1.62 -26.54
CA ARG A 390 11.94 1.57 -25.07
C ARG A 390 10.49 1.36 -24.58
N MET A 391 9.52 1.17 -25.47
CA MET A 391 8.12 0.91 -25.08
C MET A 391 8.04 -0.34 -24.20
N ARG A 392 7.25 -0.29 -23.14
CA ARG A 392 6.88 -1.47 -22.35
C ARG A 392 5.36 -1.65 -22.42
N VAL A 393 4.91 -2.90 -22.34
CA VAL A 393 3.48 -3.22 -22.42
C VAL A 393 3.07 -4.05 -21.22
N MET A 394 1.96 -3.67 -20.59
CA MET A 394 1.37 -4.39 -19.47
C MET A 394 0.14 -5.16 -19.97
N LEU A 395 0.08 -6.47 -19.69
CA LEU A 395 -0.93 -7.40 -20.22
C LEU A 395 -1.61 -8.20 -19.11
N PRO A 396 -2.88 -8.61 -19.30
CA PRO A 396 -3.57 -9.55 -18.42
C PRO A 396 -3.16 -11.01 -18.67
N LEU A 397 -2.24 -11.26 -19.60
CA LEU A 397 -1.76 -12.61 -19.93
C LEU A 397 -0.76 -13.11 -18.89
N GLN A 398 -0.90 -14.38 -18.50
CA GLN A 398 0.16 -15.10 -17.80
C GLN A 398 1.28 -15.50 -18.77
N GLU A 399 2.45 -15.83 -18.23
CA GLU A 399 3.62 -16.21 -19.02
C GLU A 399 3.33 -17.37 -19.99
N ASP A 400 2.55 -18.37 -19.56
CA ASP A 400 2.19 -19.54 -20.37
C ASP A 400 1.10 -19.26 -21.42
N GLN A 401 0.54 -18.05 -21.43
CA GLN A 401 -0.45 -17.61 -22.42
C GLN A 401 0.18 -16.75 -23.53
N LEU A 402 1.42 -16.29 -23.34
CA LEU A 402 2.12 -15.47 -24.32
C LEU A 402 2.33 -16.26 -25.61
N GLN A 403 1.81 -15.73 -26.72
CA GLN A 403 1.97 -16.32 -28.03
C GLN A 403 3.20 -15.68 -28.70
N LEU A 404 4.24 -16.49 -28.89
CA LEU A 404 5.49 -16.07 -29.53
C LEU A 404 5.39 -16.20 -31.06
N ALA A 405 6.16 -15.38 -31.77
CA ALA A 405 6.30 -15.45 -33.22
C ALA A 405 7.00 -16.75 -33.64
N ASP A 406 6.47 -17.34 -34.71
CA ASP A 406 7.01 -18.48 -35.42
C ASP A 406 6.83 -18.26 -36.94
N GLU A 407 7.33 -19.17 -37.77
CA GLU A 407 7.23 -19.05 -39.25
C GLU A 407 5.78 -18.94 -39.75
N SER A 408 4.84 -19.55 -39.04
CA SER A 408 3.41 -19.54 -39.40
C SER A 408 2.66 -18.30 -38.89
N ARG A 409 3.17 -17.65 -37.85
CA ARG A 409 2.55 -16.51 -37.16
C ARG A 409 3.57 -15.40 -36.88
N PRO A 410 4.14 -14.76 -37.91
CA PRO A 410 5.18 -13.73 -37.74
C PRO A 410 4.70 -12.47 -37.00
N GLN A 411 3.39 -12.25 -36.90
CA GLN A 411 2.77 -11.09 -36.24
C GLN A 411 2.64 -11.23 -34.71
N MET A 412 3.03 -12.37 -34.13
CA MET A 412 3.01 -12.61 -32.68
C MET A 412 4.23 -12.01 -31.98
N LEU A 413 4.37 -12.20 -30.66
CA LEU A 413 5.45 -11.59 -29.87
C LEU A 413 6.82 -12.10 -30.31
N ALA A 414 7.68 -11.18 -30.77
CA ALA A 414 9.07 -11.52 -31.02
C ALA A 414 9.75 -11.94 -29.70
N PRO A 415 10.55 -13.02 -29.67
CA PRO A 415 11.21 -13.48 -28.44
C PRO A 415 12.01 -12.40 -27.71
N ASP A 416 12.71 -11.53 -28.44
CA ASP A 416 13.51 -10.43 -27.88
C ASP A 416 12.67 -9.34 -27.20
N ASN A 417 11.38 -9.24 -27.56
CA ASN A 417 10.46 -8.27 -27.00
C ASN A 417 9.83 -8.73 -25.67
N VAL A 418 9.95 -10.00 -25.29
CA VAL A 418 9.31 -10.55 -24.08
C VAL A 418 9.79 -9.83 -22.80
N ALA A 419 11.07 -9.45 -22.72
CA ALA A 419 11.62 -8.70 -21.59
C ALA A 419 11.00 -7.30 -21.39
N ARG A 420 10.32 -6.77 -22.41
CA ARG A 420 9.65 -5.46 -22.37
C ARG A 420 8.19 -5.57 -21.93
N LEU A 421 7.71 -6.78 -21.65
CA LEU A 421 6.37 -7.04 -21.14
C LEU A 421 6.32 -6.99 -19.62
N ILE A 422 5.16 -6.63 -19.11
CA ILE A 422 4.72 -6.85 -17.73
C ILE A 422 3.50 -7.79 -17.81
N ALA A 423 3.73 -9.08 -17.56
CA ALA A 423 2.73 -10.15 -17.69
C ALA A 423 2.13 -10.51 -16.33
N ALA A 424 0.84 -10.88 -16.30
CA ALA A 424 0.14 -11.22 -15.06
C ALA A 424 0.83 -12.40 -14.36
N ALA A 425 1.07 -12.25 -13.05
CA ALA A 425 1.56 -13.33 -12.23
C ALA A 425 0.47 -14.40 -12.05
N PRO A 426 0.82 -15.70 -12.04
CA PRO A 426 -0.15 -16.77 -11.82
C PRO A 426 -0.70 -16.74 -10.37
N PRO A 427 -1.97 -17.13 -10.17
CA PRO A 427 -2.59 -17.21 -8.84
C PRO A 427 -1.91 -18.25 -7.93
N LEU A 428 -2.21 -18.25 -6.63
CA LEU A 428 -1.60 -19.15 -5.65
C LEU A 428 -1.71 -20.64 -6.02
N VAL A 429 -2.92 -21.09 -6.37
CA VAL A 429 -3.16 -22.41 -6.94
C VAL A 429 -3.37 -22.24 -8.43
N PHE A 430 -2.49 -22.84 -9.21
CA PHE A 430 -2.56 -22.81 -10.66
C PHE A 430 -2.22 -24.20 -11.19
N ALA A 431 -2.82 -24.56 -12.32
CA ALA A 431 -2.39 -25.74 -13.06
C ALA A 431 -0.94 -25.55 -13.51
N SER A 432 -0.22 -26.65 -13.70
CA SER A 432 1.10 -26.56 -14.33
C SER A 432 1.02 -25.75 -15.63
N PRO A 433 2.02 -24.89 -15.92
CA PRO A 433 1.98 -24.04 -17.10
C PRO A 433 1.77 -24.89 -18.34
N LEU A 434 0.80 -24.51 -19.17
CA LEU A 434 0.48 -25.25 -20.39
C LEU A 434 1.61 -25.17 -21.42
N GLN A 435 2.34 -24.06 -21.40
CA GLN A 435 3.47 -23.78 -22.27
C GLN A 435 4.57 -23.10 -21.45
N ARG A 436 5.81 -23.59 -21.59
CA ARG A 436 6.99 -22.89 -21.07
C ARG A 436 7.56 -21.98 -22.15
N LEU A 437 8.11 -20.83 -21.76
CA LEU A 437 8.91 -20.03 -22.68
C LEU A 437 10.10 -20.85 -23.19
N PRO A 438 10.50 -20.71 -24.46
CA PRO A 438 11.69 -21.37 -24.99
C PRO A 438 12.95 -20.98 -24.23
N ASP A 439 13.94 -21.90 -24.19
CA ASP A 439 15.22 -21.63 -23.55
C ASP A 439 15.91 -20.41 -24.19
N GLY A 440 16.52 -19.55 -23.36
CA GLY A 440 17.19 -18.34 -23.80
C GLY A 440 16.28 -17.11 -23.95
N VAL A 441 14.96 -17.27 -23.97
CA VAL A 441 14.03 -16.12 -23.96
C VAL A 441 14.01 -15.49 -22.58
N LYS A 442 14.31 -14.19 -22.50
CA LYS A 442 14.22 -13.44 -21.25
C LYS A 442 12.77 -13.38 -20.79
N ARG A 443 12.54 -13.73 -19.52
CA ARG A 443 11.21 -13.70 -18.91
C ARG A 443 10.68 -12.26 -18.82
N PRO A 444 9.35 -12.06 -18.92
CA PRO A 444 8.75 -10.76 -18.70
C PRO A 444 8.87 -10.36 -17.23
N ALA A 445 8.71 -9.05 -16.94
CA ALA A 445 8.40 -8.64 -15.58
C ALA A 445 7.01 -9.16 -15.20
N LEU A 446 6.78 -9.45 -13.93
CA LEU A 446 5.49 -9.95 -13.46
C LEU A 446 4.79 -8.92 -12.59
N TRP A 447 3.47 -8.86 -12.70
CA TRP A 447 2.62 -8.04 -11.85
C TRP A 447 1.49 -8.85 -11.22
N LEU A 448 1.21 -8.56 -9.96
CA LEU A 448 0.07 -9.06 -9.21
C LEU A 448 -1.05 -8.03 -9.27
N ARG A 449 -2.29 -8.47 -9.53
CA ARG A 449 -3.43 -7.57 -9.74
C ARG A 449 -4.62 -7.97 -8.86
N GLY A 450 -5.21 -7.00 -8.16
CA GLY A 450 -6.33 -7.20 -7.24
C GLY A 450 -7.66 -7.62 -7.86
N ASP A 451 -7.93 -7.21 -9.10
CA ASP A 451 -9.20 -7.43 -9.84
C ASP A 451 -9.14 -8.51 -10.93
N LEU A 452 -8.06 -9.30 -11.02
CA LEU A 452 -8.11 -10.53 -11.82
C LEU A 452 -8.84 -11.64 -11.06
N THR A 453 -10.04 -11.35 -10.56
CA THR A 453 -10.96 -12.35 -10.01
C THR A 453 -11.73 -12.93 -11.18
N ASP A 454 -11.25 -14.06 -11.71
CA ASP A 454 -12.03 -14.85 -12.65
C ASP A 454 -13.08 -15.67 -11.87
N ALA A 455 -14.22 -16.00 -12.46
CA ALA A 455 -15.26 -16.77 -11.75
C ALA A 455 -14.79 -18.16 -11.28
N ALA A 456 -13.72 -18.72 -11.86
CA ALA A 456 -13.02 -19.94 -11.44
C ALA A 456 -11.80 -19.67 -10.50
N SER A 457 -11.28 -18.45 -10.40
CA SER A 457 -10.26 -17.97 -9.46
C SER A 457 -10.80 -17.05 -8.37
N ALA A 458 -12.13 -16.95 -8.25
CA ALA A 458 -12.90 -16.41 -7.14
C ALA A 458 -12.59 -17.08 -5.78
N GLY A 459 -11.59 -17.96 -5.71
CA GLY A 459 -11.04 -18.51 -4.48
C GLY A 459 -9.67 -18.00 -4.04
N LEU A 460 -8.89 -17.24 -4.85
CA LEU A 460 -7.42 -17.23 -4.64
C LEU A 460 -6.63 -15.94 -4.95
N THR A 461 -7.27 -14.79 -5.20
CA THR A 461 -6.67 -13.49 -4.82
C THR A 461 -6.69 -13.47 -3.28
N PRO A 462 -5.55 -13.21 -2.59
CA PRO A 462 -5.15 -13.92 -1.38
C PRO A 462 -6.33 -14.38 -0.51
N TYR A 463 -6.55 -15.68 -0.56
CA TYR A 463 -7.47 -16.45 0.25
C TYR A 463 -7.66 -15.88 1.68
N VAL A 464 -8.82 -15.26 1.91
CA VAL A 464 -9.27 -14.74 3.22
C VAL A 464 -9.53 -15.87 4.23
N GLY A 465 -9.62 -17.13 3.78
CA GLY A 465 -9.72 -18.29 4.68
C GLY A 465 -8.46 -18.58 5.50
N ALA A 466 -7.34 -17.87 5.24
CA ALA A 466 -6.15 -17.87 6.10
C ALA A 466 -6.08 -16.61 7.00
N GLY A 467 -7.18 -15.86 7.15
CA GLY A 467 -7.30 -14.79 8.15
C GLY A 467 -6.84 -13.39 7.73
N GLY A 468 -6.56 -13.14 6.44
CA GLY A 468 -6.18 -11.82 5.91
C GLY A 468 -7.28 -11.16 5.08
N ASP A 469 -7.35 -9.83 5.11
CA ASP A 469 -8.18 -8.99 4.24
C ASP A 469 -7.68 -9.06 2.78
N GLU A 470 -8.52 -8.89 1.75
CA GLU A 470 -8.07 -8.70 0.35
C GLU A 470 -7.08 -7.52 0.20
N HIS A 471 -7.03 -6.64 1.19
CA HIS A 471 -6.08 -5.55 1.32
C HIS A 471 -4.91 -5.82 2.28
N ASP A 472 -4.67 -7.05 2.76
CA ASP A 472 -3.47 -7.34 3.58
C ASP A 472 -2.20 -7.23 2.70
N VAL A 473 -1.61 -6.05 2.71
CA VAL A 473 -0.43 -5.69 1.93
C VAL A 473 0.75 -6.62 2.23
N ARG A 474 0.86 -7.19 3.44
CA ARG A 474 1.95 -8.12 3.79
C ARG A 474 1.84 -9.41 3.01
N LEU A 475 0.62 -9.94 2.90
CA LEU A 475 0.35 -11.14 2.11
C LEU A 475 0.62 -10.87 0.63
N TRP A 476 0.20 -9.72 0.10
CA TRP A 476 0.53 -9.33 -1.28
C TRP A 476 2.05 -9.22 -1.52
N ALA A 477 2.79 -8.62 -0.59
CA ALA A 477 4.24 -8.51 -0.69
C ALA A 477 4.93 -9.88 -0.67
N TRP A 478 4.47 -10.79 0.20
CA TRP A 478 4.97 -12.17 0.24
C TRP A 478 4.62 -12.93 -1.05
N LEU A 479 3.41 -12.77 -1.58
CA LEU A 479 3.03 -13.34 -2.88
C LEU A 479 3.87 -12.79 -4.02
N ALA A 480 4.18 -11.49 -4.00
CA ALA A 480 5.04 -10.87 -4.99
C ALA A 480 6.43 -11.50 -4.96
N PHE A 481 7.00 -11.67 -3.76
CA PHE A 481 8.26 -12.39 -3.59
C PHE A 481 8.20 -13.82 -4.13
N LEU A 482 7.20 -14.62 -3.75
CA LEU A 482 7.05 -16.00 -4.22
C LEU A 482 6.88 -16.12 -5.74
N ARG A 483 6.24 -15.13 -6.36
CA ARG A 483 6.00 -15.10 -7.81
C ARG A 483 7.07 -14.35 -8.58
N ASN A 484 8.09 -13.80 -7.90
CA ASN A 484 9.05 -12.88 -8.50
C ASN A 484 8.35 -11.73 -9.26
N ALA A 485 7.23 -11.25 -8.71
CA ALA A 485 6.51 -10.11 -9.24
C ALA A 485 7.16 -8.82 -8.73
N THR A 486 7.35 -7.88 -9.65
CA THR A 486 7.97 -6.59 -9.38
C THR A 486 6.94 -5.51 -9.11
N ILE A 487 5.66 -5.75 -9.45
CA ILE A 487 4.56 -4.79 -9.31
C ILE A 487 3.38 -5.49 -8.61
N ILE A 488 2.76 -4.81 -7.67
CA ILE A 488 1.40 -5.11 -7.21
C ILE A 488 0.53 -3.93 -7.61
N GLN A 489 -0.61 -4.19 -8.24
CA GLN A 489 -1.59 -3.17 -8.58
C GLN A 489 -2.94 -3.45 -7.95
N TRP A 490 -3.45 -2.48 -7.18
CA TRP A 490 -4.81 -2.50 -6.65
C TRP A 490 -5.69 -1.53 -7.44
N PRO A 491 -6.81 -1.99 -7.99
CA PRO A 491 -7.83 -1.11 -8.54
C PRO A 491 -8.59 -0.42 -7.40
N GLY A 492 -8.98 0.84 -7.59
CA GLY A 492 -9.92 1.52 -6.69
C GLY A 492 -9.49 1.55 -5.22
N VAL A 493 -8.38 2.21 -4.89
CA VAL A 493 -7.84 2.25 -3.52
C VAL A 493 -8.57 3.22 -2.57
N LEU A 494 -9.55 3.98 -3.08
CA LEU A 494 -10.35 4.87 -2.25
C LEU A 494 -11.59 4.15 -1.70
N PRO A 495 -12.03 4.45 -0.47
CA PRO A 495 -13.18 3.77 0.14
C PRO A 495 -14.45 3.93 -0.68
N ARG A 496 -15.14 2.82 -0.95
CA ARG A 496 -16.49 2.78 -1.53
C ARG A 496 -17.48 2.24 -0.50
N ALA A 497 -18.59 2.95 -0.33
CA ALA A 497 -19.74 2.44 0.39
C ALA A 497 -20.69 1.89 -0.68
N ASP A 498 -20.40 0.67 -1.12
CA ASP A 498 -21.26 -0.05 -2.07
C ASP A 498 -22.41 -0.72 -1.31
#